data_AF-A0A355DI36-F1
#
_entry.id   AF-A0A355DI36-F1
#
_cell.length_a   1.000
_cell.length_b   1.000
_cell.length_c   1.000
_cell.angle_alpha   90.00
_cell.angle_beta   90.00
_cell.angle_gamma   90.00
#
_symmetry.space_group_name_H-M   'P 1'
#
loop_
_entity.id
_entity.type
_entity.pdbx_description
1 polymer ?
#
loop_
_entity_poly.entity_id
_entity_poly.type
_entity_poly.pdbx_seq_one_letter_code
_entity_poly.pdbx_strand_id
1 'polypeptide(L)' 'MNYQQRQVEIYRIDQAKEILQSPQTLSGEEVLPNFVLDLQFIWR' A
#
# COMPACT_ATOMS: atom_id res chain seq x y z
N MET A 1 6.38 3.77 3.52
CA MET A 1 6.13 4.38 2.20
C MET A 1 7.36 5.17 1.80
N ASN A 2 7.88 4.96 0.59
CA ASN A 2 8.94 5.77 0.03
C ASN A 2 8.33 6.74 -0.98
N TYR A 3 8.09 7.98 -0.57
CA TYR A 3 7.42 9.01 -1.36
C TYR A 3 8.21 9.40 -2.61
N GLN A 4 9.54 9.46 -2.52
CA GLN A 4 10.41 9.86 -3.63
C GLN A 4 10.36 8.86 -4.79
N GLN A 5 10.18 7.58 -4.48
CA GLN A 5 10.07 6.50 -5.47
C GLN A 5 8.63 6.12 -5.78
N ARG A 6 7.66 6.84 -5.19
CA ARG A 6 6.24 6.49 -5.21
C ARG A 6 5.98 5.02 -4.88
N GLN A 7 6.60 4.51 -3.82
CA GLN A 7 6.57 3.09 -3.47
C GLN A 7 5.86 2.86 -2.13
N VAL A 8 5.01 1.83 -2.12
CA VAL A 8 4.35 1.33 -0.91
C VAL A 8 4.99 0.01 -0.52
N GLU A 9 5.26 -0.17 0.78
CA GLU A 9 5.75 -1.42 1.34
C GLU A 9 4.70 -1.94 2.32
N ILE A 10 4.27 -3.18 2.13
CA ILE A 10 3.29 -3.85 2.98
C ILE A 10 4.03 -4.90 3.82
N TYR A 11 3.81 -4.84 5.12
CA TYR A 11 4.39 -5.77 6.08
C TYR A 11 3.27 -6.62 6.67
N ARG A 12 3.35 -7.94 6.45
CA ARG A 12 2.45 -8.94 7.06
C ARG A 12 3.28 -9.83 8.00
N ILE A 13 2.64 -10.35 9.04
CA ILE A 13 3.29 -11.27 9.99
C ILE A 13 3.74 -12.52 9.23
N ASP A 14 4.96 -12.98 9.49
CA ASP A 14 5.60 -14.17 8.89
C ASP A 14 5.69 -14.18 7.35
N GLN A 15 5.58 -13.02 6.71
CA GLN A 15 5.72 -12.89 5.27
C GLN A 15 6.83 -11.91 4.91
N ALA A 16 7.45 -12.17 3.75
CA ALA A 16 8.34 -11.19 3.14
C ALA A 16 7.56 -9.90 2.84
N LYS A 17 8.22 -8.76 2.98
CA LYS A 17 7.60 -7.47 2.64
C LYS A 17 7.20 -7.46 1.17
N GLU A 18 5.98 -7.00 0.91
CA GLU A 18 5.48 -6.80 -0.45
C GLU A 18 5.75 -5.36 -0.86
N ILE A 19 6.26 -5.16 -2.07
CA ILE A 19 6.59 -3.84 -2.59
C ILE A 19 5.68 -3.55 -3.79
N LEU A 20 4.88 -2.49 -3.68
CA LEU A 20 4.05 -1.98 -4.75
C LEU A 20 4.65 -0.67 -5.29
N GLN A 21 4.87 -0.61 -6.60
CA GLN A 21 5.38 0.56 -7.30
C GLN A 21 4.24 1.41 -7.85
N SER A 22 4.17 2.67 -7.42
CA SER A 22 3.14 3.65 -7.79
C SER A 22 1.69 3.14 -7.74
N PRO A 23 1.26 2.41 -6.69
CA PRO A 23 -0.12 1.97 -6.59
C PRO A 23 -1.07 3.18 -6.47
N GLN A 24 -2.18 3.15 -7.19
CA GLN A 24 -3.22 4.17 -7.07
C GLN A 24 -4.09 3.96 -5.83
N THR A 25 -4.34 2.70 -5.48
CA THR A 25 -5.15 2.31 -4.33
C THR A 25 -4.48 1.15 -3.60
N LEU A 26 -4.71 1.06 -2.29
CA LEU A 26 -4.31 -0.07 -1.47
C LEU A 26 -5.56 -0.63 -0.79
N SER A 27 -5.83 -1.92 -1.00
CA SER A 27 -6.91 -2.62 -0.32
C SER A 27 -6.35 -3.48 0.82
N GLY A 28 -7.02 -3.44 1.97
CA GLY A 28 -6.65 -4.20 3.16
C GLY A 28 -7.63 -5.31 3.48
N GLU A 29 -8.41 -5.84 2.53
CA GLU A 29 -9.56 -6.73 2.79
C GLU A 29 -9.25 -7.94 3.70
N GLU A 30 -8.02 -8.45 3.65
CA GLU A 30 -7.57 -9.57 4.51
C GLU A 30 -7.54 -9.23 6.00
N VAL A 31 -7.37 -7.95 6.35
CA VAL A 31 -7.25 -7.45 7.75
C VAL A 31 -8.43 -6.53 8.10
N LEU A 32 -8.89 -5.74 7.13
CA LEU A 32 -9.99 -4.79 7.23
C LEU A 32 -10.88 -4.95 5.99
N PRO A 33 -11.95 -5.77 6.08
CA PRO A 33 -12.90 -5.94 4.99
C PRO A 33 -13.51 -4.60 4.57
N ASN A 34 -13.63 -4.36 3.26
CA ASN A 34 -14.09 -3.09 2.66
C ASN A 34 -13.20 -1.86 2.90
N PHE A 35 -11.97 -2.01 3.41
CA PHE A 35 -11.03 -0.91 3.50
C PHE A 35 -10.25 -0.72 2.21
N VAL A 36 -10.40 0.47 1.60
CA VAL A 36 -9.61 0.92 0.45
C VAL A 36 -9.01 2.29 0.77
N LEU A 37 -7.69 2.36 0.71
CA LEU A 37 -6.94 3.62 0.81
C LEU A 37 -6.61 4.12 -0.59
N ASP A 38 -7.12 5.30 -0.94
CA ASP A 38 -6.75 5.99 -2.18
C ASP A 38 -5.42 6.74 -1.99
N LEU A 39 -4.39 6.30 -2.72
CA LEU A 39 -3.05 6.84 -2.67
C LEU A 39 -2.82 7.93 -3.72
N GLN A 40 -3.75 8.16 -4.66
CA GLN A 40 -3.63 9.22 -5.66
C GLN A 40 -3.51 10.61 -5.02
N PHE A 41 -4.18 10.83 -3.87
CA PHE A 41 -4.05 12.06 -3.08
C PHE A 41 -2.68 12.22 -2.43
N ILE A 42 -1.99 11.10 -2.17
CA ILE A 42 -0.73 11.04 -1.43
C ILE A 42 0.48 11.28 -2.35
N TRP A 43 0.34 11.01 -3.65
CA TRP A 43 1.42 11.19 -4.64
C TRP A 43 1.61 12.62 -5.17
N ARG A 44 0.80 13.58 -4.70
CA ARG A 44 0.89 14.98 -5.11
C ARG A 44 2.11 15.67 -4.55
#